data_AF-A0A412X3U2-F1
#
_entry.id   AF-A0A412X3U2-F1
#
_cell.length_a   1.000
_cell.length_b   1.000
_cell.length_c   1.000
_cell.angle_alpha   90.00
_cell.angle_beta   90.00
_cell.angle_gamma   90.00
#
_symmetry.space_group_name_H-M   'P 1'
#
loop_
_entity.id
_entity.type
_entity.pdbx_description
1 polymer ?
#
loop_
_entity_poly.entity_id
_entity_poly.type
_entity_poly.pdbx_seq_one_letter_code
_entity_poly.pdbx_strand_id
1 'polypeptide(L)'
;MLQKGDITGLLTWEYYVESELQEHIEKAIRQLPPQCQKIFIMNRFNDKSITQIAEELEISPRTVEKHIEVALKKLRQELADYLPAGLLLWLLNI
;
A
#
# COMPACT_ATOMS: atom_id res chain seq x y z
N MET A 1 2.47 -2.12 26.09
CA MET A 1 1.06 -2.26 25.69
C MET A 1 0.97 -1.91 24.21
N LEU A 2 1.15 -2.90 23.33
CA LEU A 2 0.97 -2.71 21.89
C LEU A 2 -0.49 -2.98 21.58
N GLN A 3 -1.25 -1.93 21.26
CA GLN A 3 -2.64 -2.07 20.85
C GLN A 3 -2.68 -2.60 19.41
N LYS A 4 -3.39 -3.71 19.26
CA LYS A 4 -3.66 -4.45 18.04
C LYS A 4 -4.63 -3.61 17.19
N GLY A 5 -4.13 -2.86 16.21
CA GLY A 5 -5.00 -2.11 15.29
C GLY A 5 -4.41 -0.86 14.63
N ASP A 6 -3.21 -0.42 15.02
CA ASP A 6 -2.72 0.89 14.58
C ASP A 6 -1.59 0.76 13.54
N ILE A 7 -1.87 1.15 12.29
CA ILE A 7 -0.87 1.22 11.21
C ILE A 7 0.18 2.32 11.46
N THR A 8 -0.08 3.24 12.39
CA THR A 8 0.84 4.32 12.75
C THR A 8 2.13 3.83 13.42
N GLY A 9 2.12 2.65 14.03
CA GLY A 9 3.31 2.08 14.69
C GLY A 9 4.40 1.55 13.74
N LEU A 10 4.08 1.36 12.45
CA LEU A 10 5.04 0.93 11.43
C LEU A 10 5.74 2.11 10.72
N LEU A 11 5.29 3.35 10.99
CA LEU A 11 5.74 4.57 10.33
C LEU A 11 6.61 5.45 11.24
N THR A 12 7.18 4.91 12.32
CA THR A 12 7.90 5.72 13.30
C THR A 12 9.23 6.28 12.77
N TRP A 13 9.17 7.54 12.32
CA TRP A 13 10.05 8.66 12.70
C TRP A 13 11.52 8.71 12.26
N GLU A 14 11.89 8.18 11.09
CA GLU A 14 13.22 8.47 10.49
C GLU A 14 13.17 9.02 9.05
N TYR A 15 11.99 9.36 8.53
CA TYR A 15 11.83 9.90 7.17
C TYR A 15 11.18 11.30 7.20
N TYR A 16 11.88 12.27 7.76
CA TYR A 16 11.48 13.68 7.75
C TYR A 16 12.00 14.36 6.49
N VAL A 17 11.26 14.25 5.39
CA VAL A 17 11.29 15.17 4.25
C VAL A 17 9.85 15.38 3.82
N GLU A 18 9.19 16.44 4.30
CA GLU A 18 7.85 16.79 3.82
C GLU A 18 7.92 17.24 2.35
N SER A 19 7.67 16.29 1.45
CA SER A 19 7.23 16.61 0.10
C SER A 19 5.71 16.49 0.05
N GLU A 20 5.04 17.44 -0.61
CA GLU A 20 3.59 17.42 -0.89
C GLU A 20 3.15 16.04 -1.44
N LEU A 21 3.99 15.44 -2.29
CA LEU A 21 3.80 14.09 -2.83
C LEU A 21 3.70 13.01 -1.75
N GLN A 22 4.51 13.07 -0.69
CA GLN A 22 4.47 12.09 0.40
C GLN A 22 3.16 12.16 1.17
N GLU A 23 2.65 13.37 1.47
CA GLU A 23 1.36 13.54 2.14
C GLU A 23 0.22 12.93 1.30
N HIS A 24 0.26 13.13 -0.01
CA HIS A 24 -0.72 12.54 -0.94
C HIS A 24 -0.64 11.02 -0.97
N ILE A 25 0.56 10.45 -1.00
CA ILE A 25 0.76 8.98 -0.93
C ILE A 25 0.15 8.42 0.35
N GLU A 26 0.45 9.02 1.50
CA GLU A 26 -0.10 8.56 2.77
C GLU A 26 -1.63 8.66 2.82
N LYS A 27 -2.19 9.77 2.32
CA LYS A 27 -3.63 9.96 2.23
C LYS A 27 -4.28 8.89 1.33
N ALA A 28 -3.67 8.60 0.19
CA ALA A 28 -4.14 7.56 -0.72
C ALA A 28 -4.09 6.16 -0.07
N ILE A 29 -3.02 5.85 0.68
CA ILE A 29 -2.91 4.60 1.46
C ILE A 29 -4.01 4.53 2.54
N ARG A 30 -4.32 5.64 3.22
CA ARG A 30 -5.39 5.73 4.23
C ARG A 30 -6.79 5.49 3.65
N GLN A 31 -7.00 5.74 2.37
CA GLN A 31 -8.27 5.53 1.67
C GLN A 31 -8.45 4.11 1.09
N LEU A 32 -7.42 3.27 1.19
CA LEU A 32 -7.52 1.88 0.76
C LEU A 32 -8.54 1.11 1.63
N PRO A 33 -9.27 0.15 1.06
CA PRO A 33 -10.08 -0.76 1.86
C PRO A 33 -9.21 -1.45 2.92
N PRO A 34 -9.71 -1.67 4.16
CA PRO A 34 -8.87 -2.10 5.29
C PRO A 34 -7.99 -3.32 5.00
N GLN A 35 -8.56 -4.33 4.33
CA GLN A 35 -7.83 -5.55 4.00
C GLN A 35 -6.75 -5.32 2.93
N CYS A 36 -7.05 -4.50 1.91
CA CYS A 36 -6.07 -4.11 0.89
C CYS A 36 -4.93 -3.29 1.51
N GLN A 37 -5.28 -2.34 2.39
CA GLN A 37 -4.32 -1.51 3.10
C GLN A 37 -3.36 -2.37 3.93
N LYS A 38 -3.91 -3.27 4.77
CA LYS A 38 -3.13 -4.16 5.63
C LYS A 38 -2.17 -5.02 4.81
N ILE A 39 -2.68 -5.70 3.77
CA ILE A 39 -1.88 -6.58 2.91
C ILE A 39 -0.80 -5.77 2.17
N PHE A 40 -1.14 -4.61 1.63
CA PHE A 40 -0.19 -3.72 0.97
C PHE A 40 0.93 -3.29 1.92
N ILE A 41 0.59 -2.90 3.16
CA ILE A 41 1.58 -2.48 4.15
C ILE A 41 2.50 -3.65 4.53
N MET A 42 1.93 -4.83 4.79
CA MET A 42 2.72 -6.03 5.09
C MET A 42 3.70 -6.39 3.97
N ASN A 43 3.27 -6.26 2.71
CA ASN A 43 4.12 -6.56 1.57
C ASN A 43 5.20 -5.48 1.33
N ARG A 44 4.84 -4.20 1.45
CA ARG A 44 5.69 -3.09 1.01
C ARG A 44 6.59 -2.50 2.08
N PHE A 45 6.16 -2.49 3.34
CA PHE A 45 6.90 -1.88 4.46
C PHE A 45 7.46 -2.92 5.44
N ASN A 46 6.83 -4.10 5.51
CA ASN A 46 7.33 -5.18 6.36
C ASN A 46 8.08 -6.27 5.56
N ASP A 47 8.30 -6.04 4.26
CA ASP A 47 8.98 -6.95 3.32
C ASP A 47 8.46 -8.40 3.33
N LYS A 48 7.19 -8.61 3.70
CA LYS A 48 6.60 -9.96 3.73
C LYS A 48 6.25 -10.41 2.31
N SER A 49 6.62 -11.64 1.98
CA SER A 49 6.22 -12.28 0.73
C SER A 49 4.72 -12.58 0.71
N ILE A 50 4.16 -12.74 -0.49
CA ILE A 50 2.76 -13.13 -0.71
C ILE A 50 2.43 -14.40 0.09
N THR A 51 3.32 -15.39 0.08
CA THR A 51 3.16 -16.66 0.81
C THR A 51 3.12 -16.45 2.32
N GLN A 52 4.03 -15.65 2.88
CA GLN A 52 4.04 -15.35 4.32
C GLN A 52 2.78 -14.60 4.76
N ILE A 53 2.28 -13.68 3.94
CA ILE A 53 1.04 -12.94 4.22
C ILE A 53 -0.17 -13.89 4.14
N ALA A 54 -0.19 -14.78 3.14
CA ALA A 54 -1.25 -15.77 2.96
C ALA A 54 -1.35 -16.71 4.17
N GLU A 55 -0.22 -17.20 4.65
CA GLU A 55 -0.13 -18.04 5.86
C GLU A 55 -0.59 -17.27 7.11
N GLU A 56 -0.09 -16.05 7.33
CA GLU A 56 -0.41 -15.26 8.53
C GLU A 56 -1.88 -14.80 8.60
N LEU A 57 -2.51 -14.61 7.45
CA LEU A 57 -3.91 -14.17 7.35
C LEU A 57 -4.88 -15.33 7.07
N GLU A 58 -4.38 -16.57 6.96
CA GLU A 58 -5.16 -17.77 6.64
C GLU A 58 -6.03 -17.61 5.38
N ILE A 59 -5.45 -17.02 4.32
CA ILE A 59 -6.09 -16.81 3.01
C ILE A 59 -5.23 -17.39 1.89
N SER A 60 -5.78 -17.54 0.69
CA SER A 60 -4.99 -18.03 -0.45
C SER A 60 -3.97 -16.98 -0.92
N PRO A 61 -2.79 -17.39 -1.42
CA PRO A 61 -1.83 -16.49 -2.08
C PRO A 61 -2.47 -15.64 -3.18
N ARG A 62 -3.40 -16.22 -3.94
CA ARG A 62 -4.17 -15.52 -4.98
C ARG A 62 -5.06 -14.41 -4.41
N THR A 63 -5.59 -14.58 -3.20
CA THR A 63 -6.36 -13.54 -2.51
C THR A 63 -5.45 -12.38 -2.11
N VAL A 64 -4.24 -12.67 -1.64
CA VAL A 64 -3.22 -11.65 -1.32
C VAL A 64 -2.84 -10.86 -2.58
N GLU A 65 -2.52 -11.53 -3.68
CA GLU A 65 -2.24 -10.90 -4.98
C GLU A 65 -3.36 -9.96 -5.41
N LYS A 66 -4.61 -10.43 -5.34
CA LYS A 66 -5.78 -9.61 -5.70
C LYS A 66 -5.92 -8.37 -4.82
N HIS A 67 -5.64 -8.47 -3.52
CA HIS A 67 -5.66 -7.30 -2.63
C HIS A 67 -4.54 -6.31 -2.95
N ILE A 68 -3.33 -6.79 -3.30
CA ILE A 68 -2.22 -5.96 -3.76
C ILE A 68 -2.58 -5.26 -5.07
N GLU A 69 -3.13 -5.98 -6.04
CA GLU A 69 -3.57 -5.43 -7.32
C GLU A 69 -4.61 -4.30 -7.12
N VAL A 70 -5.61 -4.55 -6.28
CA VAL A 70 -6.64 -3.55 -5.94
C VAL A 70 -6.02 -2.33 -5.24
N ALA A 71 -5.06 -2.54 -4.33
CA ALA A 71 -4.35 -1.45 -3.67
C ALA A 71 -3.58 -0.59 -4.69
N LEU A 72 -2.77 -1.22 -5.53
CA LEU A 72 -1.99 -0.53 -6.56
C LEU A 72 -2.87 0.20 -7.58
N LYS A 73 -4.00 -0.38 -7.98
CA LYS A 73 -4.96 0.28 -8.87
C LYS A 73 -5.52 1.54 -8.23
N LYS A 74 -5.95 1.48 -6.97
CA LYS A 74 -6.46 2.65 -6.25
C LYS A 74 -5.38 3.72 -6.04
N LEU A 75 -4.19 3.32 -5.61
CA LEU A 75 -3.08 4.26 -5.43
C LEU A 75 -2.72 4.97 -6.75
N ARG A 76 -2.69 4.24 -7.87
CA ARG A 76 -2.48 4.85 -9.20
C ARG A 76 -3.57 5.86 -9.56
N GLN A 77 -4.82 5.60 -9.20
CA GLN A 77 -5.94 6.51 -9.48
C GLN A 77 -5.86 7.78 -8.62
N GLU A 78 -5.67 7.63 -7.31
CA GLU A 78 -5.58 8.76 -6.38
C GLU A 78 -4.32 9.61 -6.60
N LEU A 79 -3.25 9.01 -7.10
CA LEU A 79 -1.98 9.69 -7.35
C LEU A 79 -1.78 10.10 -8.82
N ALA A 80 -2.78 9.89 -9.68
CA ALA A 80 -2.66 10.16 -11.11
C ALA A 80 -2.29 11.62 -11.39
N ASP A 81 -2.88 12.56 -10.66
CA ASP A 81 -2.63 14.00 -10.84
C ASP A 81 -1.19 14.41 -10.48
N TYR A 82 -0.48 13.57 -9.72
CA TYR A 82 0.90 13.78 -9.28
C TYR A 82 1.92 12.98 -10.09
N LEU A 83 1.46 12.06 -10.95
CA LEU A 83 2.33 11.26 -11.82
C LEU A 83 2.42 11.92 -13.20
N PRO A 84 3.63 12.12 -13.75
CA PRO A 84 3.77 12.61 -15.11
C PRO A 84 2.97 11.73 -16.08
N ALA A 85 2.19 12.34 -16.98
CA ALA A 85 1.27 11.63 -17.86
C ALA A 85 1.94 10.48 -18.67
N GLY A 86 3.22 10.62 -19.01
CA GLY A 86 4.00 9.56 -19.67
C GLY A 86 4.22 8.31 -18.82
N LEU A 87 4.33 8.46 -17.50
CA LEU A 87 4.51 7.34 -16.55
C LEU A 87 3.18 6.60 -16.31
N LEU A 88 2.06 7.33 -16.31
CA LEU A 88 0.73 6.74 -16.21
C LEU A 88 0.39 5.82 -17.38
N LEU A 89 0.72 6.25 -18.61
CA LEU A 89 0.50 5.44 -19.81
C LEU A 89 1.35 4.16 -19.80
N TRP A 90 2.56 4.22 -19.27
CA TRP A 90 3.42 3.05 -19.10
C TRP A 90 2.89 2.09 -18.02
N LEU A 91 2.40 2.62 -16.90
CA LEU A 91 1.85 1.82 -15.80
C LEU A 91 0.48 1.19 -16.10
N LEU A 92 -0.32 1.77 -17.00
CA LEU A 92 -1.64 1.24 -17.38
C LEU A 92 -1.57 0.17 -18.49
N ASN A 93 -0.40 -0.03 -19.08
CA ASN A 93 -0.20 -0.93 -20.23
C ASN A 93 0.69 -2.15 -19.89
N ILE A 94 0.69 -2.58 -18.63
CA ILE A 94 1.32 -3.81 -18.12
C ILE A 94 0.26 -4.70 -17.48
#